data_AF-A0A382RYJ1-F1
#
_entry.id   AF-A0A382RYJ1-F1
#
_cell.length_a   1.000
_cell.length_b   1.000
_cell.length_c   1.000
_cell.angle_alpha   90.00
_cell.angle_beta   90.00
_cell.angle_gamma   90.00
#
_symmetry.space_group_name_H-M   'P 1'
#
loop_
_entity.id
_entity.type
_entity.pdbx_description
1 polymer ?
#
loop_
_entity_poly.entity_id
_entity_poly.type
_entity_poly.pdbx_seq_one_letter_code
_entity_poly.pdbx_strand_id
1 'polypeptide(L)'
;MADDQVQITPATKTFDLATVLGLLGAFALIGTAIYLGGSPGSFVNLQSILIVFGGTFAVTTVCFSFAEMFRTISASLKSIIRTVRKPKDAALQMLQISYEARRNGILALQGVTESLEPEPFLHKGITMIVDGSPVNEVSGILQRDL
;
A
#
# COMPACT_ATOMS: atom_id res chain seq x y z
N MET A 1 12.36 -31.17 21.71
CA MET A 1 12.73 -29.81 21.28
C MET A 1 11.60 -29.36 20.36
N ALA A 2 10.54 -28.88 20.98
CA ALA A 2 9.23 -28.70 20.39
C ALA A 2 9.03 -27.22 20.04
N ASP A 3 8.31 -26.99 18.94
CA ASP A 3 7.53 -25.78 18.67
C ASP A 3 8.27 -24.52 18.19
N ASP A 4 9.21 -24.67 17.24
CA ASP A 4 9.68 -23.55 16.41
C ASP A 4 8.70 -23.33 15.24
N GLN A 5 7.43 -23.08 15.57
CA GLN A 5 6.42 -22.68 14.60
C GLN A 5 6.88 -21.38 13.95
N VAL A 6 6.81 -21.29 12.62
CA VAL A 6 7.16 -20.08 11.88
C VAL A 6 6.30 -18.92 12.41
N GLN A 7 6.90 -18.02 13.20
CA GLN A 7 6.19 -16.90 13.79
C GLN A 7 6.03 -15.79 12.75
N ILE A 8 4.87 -15.77 12.11
CA ILE A 8 4.47 -14.73 11.17
C ILE A 8 4.13 -13.47 11.97
N THR A 9 5.03 -12.49 12.00
CA THR A 9 4.68 -11.15 12.52
C THR A 9 3.85 -10.42 11.45
N PRO A 10 2.54 -10.20 11.65
CA PRO A 10 1.69 -9.59 10.65
C PRO A 10 2.10 -8.14 10.40
N ALA A 11 1.96 -7.67 9.17
CA ALA A 11 2.16 -6.26 8.87
C ALA A 11 1.14 -5.39 9.63
N THR A 12 1.63 -4.37 10.31
CA THR A 12 0.78 -3.45 11.10
C THR A 12 0.24 -2.35 10.20
N LYS A 13 -1.08 -2.18 10.19
CA LYS A 13 -1.72 -0.99 9.60
C LYS A 13 -1.41 0.20 10.48
N THR A 14 -0.67 1.17 9.94
CA THR A 14 -0.33 2.40 10.64
C THR A 14 -0.88 3.57 9.84
N PHE A 15 -1.50 4.52 10.52
CA PHE A 15 -1.87 5.79 9.90
C PHE A 15 -0.60 6.57 9.59
N ASP A 16 -0.50 7.06 8.35
CA ASP A 16 0.62 7.92 8.00
C ASP A 16 0.45 9.29 8.67
N LEU A 17 1.10 9.44 9.84
CA LEU A 17 1.13 10.68 10.61
C LEU A 17 1.64 11.86 9.79
N ALA A 18 2.56 11.65 8.83
CA ALA A 18 3.05 12.72 7.98
C ALA A 18 1.95 13.23 7.05
N THR A 19 1.19 12.32 6.45
CA THR A 19 0.02 12.66 5.62
C THR A 19 -1.04 13.39 6.45
N VAL A 20 -1.38 12.90 7.65
CA VAL A 20 -2.38 13.53 8.51
C VAL A 20 -1.93 14.93 8.96
N LEU A 21 -0.70 15.06 9.43
CA LEU A 21 -0.17 16.32 9.96
C LEU A 21 0.06 17.34 8.85
N GLY A 22 0.50 16.89 7.67
CA GLY A 22 0.60 17.72 6.46
C GLY A 22 -0.76 18.23 6.01
N LEU A 23 -1.78 17.37 5.99
CA LEU A 23 -3.14 17.76 5.63
C LEU A 23 -3.73 18.77 6.62
N LEU A 24 -3.61 18.51 7.93
CA LEU A 24 -4.03 19.44 8.97
C LEU A 24 -3.28 20.77 8.90
N GLY A 25 -1.96 20.72 8.66
CA GLY A 25 -1.13 21.91 8.48
C GLY A 25 -1.59 22.75 7.27
N ALA A 26 -1.91 22.12 6.14
CA ALA A 26 -2.43 22.81 4.97
C ALA A 26 -3.75 23.53 5.27
N PHE A 27 -4.71 22.84 5.92
CA PHE A 27 -5.98 23.47 6.32
C PHE A 27 -5.79 24.60 7.33
N ALA A 28 -4.87 24.44 8.29
CA ALA A 28 -4.56 25.48 9.26
C ALA A 28 -3.97 26.73 8.57
N LEU A 29 -3.01 26.56 7.65
CA LEU A 29 -2.43 27.66 6.90
C LEU A 29 -3.48 28.40 6.06
N ILE A 30 -4.33 27.67 5.34
CA ILE A 30 -5.43 28.25 4.56
C ILE A 30 -6.38 29.01 5.49
N GLY A 31 -6.77 28.41 6.63
CA GLY A 31 -7.64 29.04 7.61
C GLY A 31 -7.06 30.33 8.18
N THR A 32 -5.77 30.34 8.52
CA THR A 32 -5.08 31.55 9.00
C THR A 32 -5.01 32.62 7.91
N ALA A 33 -4.74 32.25 6.66
CA ALA A 33 -4.71 33.20 5.54
C ALA A 33 -6.08 33.87 5.32
N ILE A 34 -7.16 33.10 5.43
CA ILE A 34 -8.53 33.62 5.33
C ILE A 34 -8.83 34.58 6.50
N TYR A 35 -8.44 34.20 7.72
CA TYR A 35 -8.65 35.03 8.91
C TYR A 35 -7.87 36.35 8.85
N LEU A 36 -6.60 36.33 8.42
CA LEU A 36 -5.78 37.53 8.25
C LEU A 36 -6.23 38.38 7.05
N GLY A 37 -6.77 37.76 6.00
CA GLY A 37 -7.20 38.42 4.76
C GLY A 37 -8.51 39.20 4.86
N GLY A 38 -9.13 39.27 6.03
CA GLY A 38 -10.36 40.05 6.26
C GLY A 38 -11.63 39.21 6.06
N SER A 39 -12.36 39.42 4.97
CA SER A 39 -13.65 38.75 4.74
C SER A 39 -13.46 37.35 4.12
N PRO A 40 -13.99 36.28 4.74
CA PRO A 40 -14.00 34.94 4.12
C PRO A 40 -14.68 34.88 2.76
N GLY A 41 -15.65 35.78 2.52
CA GLY A 41 -16.35 35.88 1.23
C GLY A 41 -15.46 36.32 0.07
N SER A 42 -14.33 36.98 0.35
CA SER A 42 -13.36 37.38 -0.70
C SER A 42 -12.54 36.20 -1.23
N PHE A 43 -12.45 35.10 -0.49
CA PHE A 43 -11.72 33.89 -0.89
C PHE A 43 -12.59 32.88 -1.64
N VAL A 44 -13.91 32.96 -1.51
CA VAL A 44 -14.84 32.08 -2.22
C VAL A 44 -15.36 32.79 -3.46
N ASN A 45 -14.63 32.63 -4.56
CA ASN A 45 -14.96 33.26 -5.84
C ASN A 45 -15.40 32.20 -6.88
N LEU A 46 -16.59 32.39 -7.46
CA LEU A 46 -17.18 31.43 -8.41
C LEU A 46 -16.31 31.26 -9.66
N GLN A 47 -15.71 32.33 -10.19
CA GLN A 47 -14.82 32.26 -11.35
C GLN A 47 -13.57 31.43 -11.05
N SER A 48 -12.99 31.61 -9.87
CA SER A 48 -11.80 30.86 -9.42
C SER A 48 -12.11 29.37 -9.28
N ILE A 49 -13.28 29.02 -8.73
CA ILE A 49 -13.73 27.62 -8.62
C ILE A 49 -13.90 27.01 -10.01
N LEU A 50 -14.52 27.72 -10.96
CA LEU A 50 -14.75 27.22 -12.32
C LEU A 50 -13.42 26.98 -13.07
N ILE A 51 -12.45 27.89 -12.94
CA ILE A 51 -11.14 27.75 -13.57
C ILE A 51 -10.34 26.61 -12.94
N VAL A 52 -10.28 26.53 -11.61
CA VAL A 52 -9.48 25.50 -10.91
C VAL A 52 -10.13 24.12 -11.05
N PHE A 53 -11.39 23.95 -10.64
CA PHE A 53 -12.05 22.65 -10.73
C PHE A 53 -12.38 22.29 -12.18
N GLY A 54 -13.01 23.19 -12.92
CA GLY A 54 -13.41 22.91 -14.31
C GLY A 54 -12.19 22.74 -15.23
N GLY A 55 -11.17 23.58 -15.09
CA GLY A 55 -9.93 23.46 -15.85
C GLY A 55 -9.16 22.19 -15.53
N THR A 56 -8.93 21.91 -14.24
CA THR A 56 -8.23 20.67 -13.82
C THR A 56 -9.01 19.44 -14.26
N PHE A 57 -10.33 19.42 -14.11
CA PHE A 57 -11.17 18.30 -14.52
C PHE A 57 -11.13 18.08 -16.03
N ALA A 58 -11.26 19.14 -16.83
CA ALA A 58 -11.23 19.06 -18.29
C ALA A 58 -9.86 18.57 -18.80
N VAL A 59 -8.76 19.14 -18.30
CA VAL A 59 -7.40 18.72 -18.68
C VAL A 59 -7.11 17.28 -18.24
N THR A 60 -7.54 16.90 -17.03
CA THR A 60 -7.36 15.52 -16.52
C THR A 60 -8.15 14.52 -17.38
N THR A 61 -9.36 14.87 -17.83
CA THR A 61 -10.18 14.00 -18.69
C THR A 61 -9.58 13.83 -20.09
N VAL A 62 -8.82 14.81 -20.59
CA VAL A 62 -8.07 14.66 -21.84
C VAL A 62 -6.96 13.62 -21.69
N CYS A 63 -6.34 13.53 -20.52
CA CYS A 63 -5.23 12.61 -20.26
C CYS A 63 -5.66 11.22 -19.77
N PHE A 64 -6.79 11.10 -19.08
CA PHE A 64 -7.22 9.88 -18.40
C PHE A 64 -8.70 9.59 -18.63
N SER A 65 -9.04 8.32 -18.73
CA SER A 65 -10.44 7.89 -18.82
C SER A 65 -11.18 8.12 -17.49
N PHE A 66 -12.50 8.31 -17.55
CA PHE A 66 -13.33 8.45 -16.34
C PHE A 66 -13.16 7.26 -15.38
N ALA A 67 -12.99 6.04 -15.91
CA ALA A 67 -12.78 4.83 -15.10
C ALA A 67 -11.47 4.90 -14.29
N GLU A 68 -10.39 5.40 -14.87
CA GLU A 68 -9.10 5.58 -14.19
C GLU A 68 -9.19 6.67 -13.11
N MET A 69 -9.94 7.74 -13.38
CA MET A 69 -10.14 8.82 -12.40
C MET A 69 -10.84 8.30 -11.14
N PHE A 70 -11.95 7.55 -11.29
CA PHE A 70 -12.66 6.97 -10.14
C PHE A 70 -11.81 5.94 -9.38
N ARG A 71 -11.06 5.10 -10.09
CA ARG A 71 -10.13 4.14 -9.47
C ARG A 71 -9.06 4.85 -8.64
N THR A 72 -8.53 5.96 -9.16
CA THR A 72 -7.48 6.74 -8.50
C THR A 72 -7.98 7.39 -7.22
N ILE A 73 -9.22 7.90 -7.18
CA ILE A 73 -9.82 8.44 -5.95
C ILE A 73 -9.88 7.37 -4.87
N SER A 74 -10.37 6.16 -5.20
CA SER A 74 -10.43 5.04 -4.25
C SER A 74 -9.04 4.61 -3.77
N ALA A 75 -8.06 4.55 -4.67
CA ALA A 75 -6.67 4.22 -4.33
C ALA A 75 -6.01 5.27 -3.43
N SER A 76 -6.25 6.55 -3.71
CA SER A 76 -5.70 7.68 -2.94
C SER A 76 -6.21 7.68 -1.50
N LEU A 77 -7.50 7.40 -1.30
CA LEU A 77 -8.07 7.28 0.05
C LEU A 77 -7.50 6.07 0.81
N LYS A 78 -7.25 4.95 0.12
CA LYS A 78 -6.62 3.77 0.73
C LYS A 78 -5.15 4.02 1.11
N SER A 79 -4.45 4.91 0.39
CA SER A 79 -3.05 5.25 0.66
C SER A 79 -2.80 5.86 2.05
N ILE A 80 -3.82 6.51 2.64
CA ILE A 80 -3.74 7.11 3.99
C ILE A 80 -3.46 6.03 5.07
N ILE A 81 -3.90 4.79 4.82
CA ILE A 81 -3.65 3.64 5.69
C ILE A 81 -2.55 2.80 5.06
N ARG A 82 -1.31 2.96 5.57
CA ARG A 82 -0.19 2.18 5.07
C ARG A 82 -0.04 0.89 5.88
N THR A 83 -0.01 -0.23 5.19
CA THR A 83 0.47 -1.49 5.76
C THR A 83 2.00 -1.43 5.78
N VAL A 84 2.59 -1.31 6.96
CA VAL A 84 4.05 -1.21 7.12
C VAL A 84 4.55 -2.46 7.82
N ARG A 85 5.52 -3.13 7.19
CA ARG A 85 6.27 -4.21 7.80
C ARG A 85 7.66 -3.74 8.17
N LYS A 86 8.11 -4.09 9.39
CA LYS A 86 9.47 -3.76 9.81
C LYS A 86 10.45 -4.65 9.02
N PRO A 87 11.51 -4.07 8.41
CA PRO A 87 12.47 -4.84 7.62
C PRO A 87 13.10 -6.00 8.39
N LYS A 88 13.36 -5.81 9.69
CA LYS A 88 13.89 -6.84 10.59
C LYS A 88 12.98 -8.07 10.67
N ASP A 89 11.68 -7.83 10.86
CA ASP A 89 10.69 -8.89 11.06
C ASP A 89 10.46 -9.67 9.75
N ALA A 90 10.49 -8.96 8.61
CA ALA A 90 10.44 -9.60 7.29
C ALA A 90 11.67 -10.49 7.03
N ALA A 91 12.87 -10.00 7.38
CA ALA A 91 14.10 -10.77 7.21
C ALA A 91 14.13 -12.04 8.08
N LEU A 92 13.72 -11.93 9.35
CA LEU A 92 13.63 -13.07 10.26
C LEU A 92 12.62 -14.11 9.75
N GLN A 93 11.46 -13.66 9.25
CA GLN A 93 10.47 -14.56 8.67
C GLN A 93 11.02 -15.32 7.46
N MET A 94 11.70 -14.63 6.53
CA MET A 94 12.30 -15.28 5.36
C MET A 94 13.38 -16.29 5.76
N LEU A 95 14.17 -16.01 6.80
CA LEU A 95 15.15 -16.96 7.34
C LEU A 95 14.45 -18.22 7.88
N GLN A 96 13.37 -18.07 8.65
CA GLN A 96 12.60 -19.21 9.18
C GLN A 96 12.03 -20.08 8.05
N ILE A 97 11.40 -19.46 7.05
CA ILE A 97 10.87 -20.16 5.87
C ILE A 97 11.98 -20.92 5.12
N SER A 98 13.16 -20.29 4.97
CA SER A 98 14.30 -20.93 4.30
C SER A 98 14.86 -22.12 5.09
N TYR A 99 14.86 -22.04 6.43
CA TYR A 99 15.32 -23.11 7.30
C TYR A 99 14.37 -24.31 7.23
N GLU A 100 13.06 -24.04 7.25
CA GLU A 100 12.02 -25.06 7.12
C GLU A 100 12.12 -25.79 5.78
N ALA A 101 12.22 -25.04 4.67
CA ALA A 101 12.40 -25.61 3.34
C ALA A 101 13.67 -26.48 3.23
N ARG A 102 14.77 -26.08 3.90
CA ARG A 102 16.04 -26.81 3.86
C ARG A 102 16.01 -28.08 4.70
N ARG A 103 15.33 -28.07 5.85
CA ARG A 103 15.30 -29.19 6.79
C ARG A 103 14.25 -30.24 6.41
N ASN A 104 13.04 -29.80 6.08
CA ASN A 104 11.88 -30.65 5.88
C ASN A 104 11.47 -30.76 4.40
N GLY A 105 12.15 -30.04 3.51
CA GLY A 105 11.90 -30.04 2.07
C GLY A 105 10.79 -29.06 1.66
N ILE A 106 10.54 -28.98 0.34
CA ILE A 106 9.59 -28.01 -0.23
C ILE A 106 8.14 -28.31 0.20
N LEU A 107 7.77 -29.58 0.38
CA LEU A 107 6.41 -29.94 0.79
C LEU A 107 6.06 -29.43 2.20
N ALA A 108 7.05 -29.27 3.08
CA ALA A 108 6.83 -28.71 4.41
C ALA A 108 6.33 -27.26 4.36
N LEU A 109 6.60 -26.55 3.25
CA LEU A 109 6.11 -25.19 3.05
C LEU A 109 4.59 -25.13 2.85
N GLN A 110 3.91 -26.24 2.49
CA GLN A 110 2.44 -26.27 2.44
C GLN A 110 1.81 -25.90 3.78
N GLY A 111 2.36 -26.39 4.88
CA GLY A 111 1.87 -26.07 6.22
C GLY A 111 2.11 -24.61 6.62
N VAL A 112 3.09 -23.95 6.00
CA VAL A 112 3.38 -22.53 6.23
C VAL A 112 2.51 -21.64 5.34
N THR A 113 2.13 -22.10 4.14
CA THR A 113 1.33 -21.33 3.18
C THR A 113 0.01 -20.83 3.79
N GLU A 114 -0.71 -21.66 4.56
CA GLU A 114 -1.97 -21.23 5.20
C GLU A 114 -1.76 -20.03 6.15
N SER A 115 -0.64 -20.01 6.88
CA SER A 115 -0.30 -18.90 7.78
C SER A 115 0.06 -17.60 7.05
N LEU A 116 0.28 -17.67 5.74
CA LEU A 116 0.70 -16.56 4.88
C LEU A 116 -0.45 -15.93 4.10
N GLU A 117 -1.69 -16.45 4.17
CA GLU A 117 -2.86 -15.82 3.55
C GLU A 117 -3.00 -14.30 3.80
N PRO A 118 -2.66 -13.76 5.00
CA PRO A 118 -2.71 -12.31 5.23
C PRO A 118 -1.70 -11.50 4.39
N GLU A 119 -0.74 -12.15 3.74
CA GLU A 119 0.34 -11.55 2.94
C GLU A 119 0.28 -12.08 1.49
N PRO A 120 -0.59 -11.51 0.63
CA PRO A 120 -0.90 -12.07 -0.69
C PRO A 120 0.31 -12.26 -1.60
N PHE A 121 1.28 -11.34 -1.50
CA PHE A 121 2.51 -11.41 -2.29
C PHE A 121 3.38 -12.62 -1.92
N LEU A 122 3.61 -12.84 -0.62
CA LEU A 122 4.44 -13.93 -0.12
C LEU A 122 3.73 -15.28 -0.26
N HIS A 123 2.43 -15.31 0.02
CA HIS A 123 1.58 -16.48 -0.21
C HIS A 123 1.69 -16.95 -1.67
N LYS A 124 1.42 -16.07 -2.64
CA LYS A 124 1.50 -16.39 -4.07
C LYS A 124 2.87 -16.93 -4.47
N GLY A 125 3.95 -16.31 -4.00
CA GLY A 125 5.33 -16.75 -4.27
C GLY A 125 5.61 -18.17 -3.79
N ILE A 126 5.26 -18.47 -2.55
CA ILE A 126 5.51 -19.78 -1.95
C ILE A 126 4.60 -20.85 -2.54
N THR A 127 3.33 -20.55 -2.81
CA THR A 127 2.42 -21.47 -3.49
C THR A 127 2.98 -21.92 -4.84
N MET A 128 3.48 -20.98 -5.67
CA MET A 128 4.06 -21.35 -6.96
C MET A 128 5.31 -22.26 -6.83
N ILE A 129 6.12 -22.05 -5.79
CA ILE A 129 7.30 -22.89 -5.53
C ILE A 129 6.86 -24.29 -5.08
N VAL A 130 5.85 -24.38 -4.22
CA VAL A 130 5.25 -25.65 -3.77
C VAL A 130 4.64 -26.42 -4.94
N ASP A 131 3.99 -25.72 -5.87
CA ASP A 131 3.40 -26.29 -7.08
C ASP A 131 4.45 -26.73 -8.12
N GLY A 132 5.74 -26.48 -7.85
CA GLY A 132 6.85 -26.92 -8.69
C GLY A 132 7.15 -26.02 -9.89
N SER A 133 6.68 -24.77 -9.87
CA SER A 133 7.00 -23.80 -10.92
C SER A 133 8.51 -23.46 -10.91
N PRO A 134 9.14 -23.30 -12.08
CA PRO A 134 10.57 -23.04 -12.14
C PRO A 134 10.89 -21.63 -11.63
N VAL A 135 12.03 -21.49 -10.94
CA VAL A 135 12.39 -20.28 -10.16
C VAL A 135 12.43 -19.01 -11.02
N ASN A 136 12.83 -19.12 -12.28
CA ASN A 136 12.87 -18.00 -13.23
C ASN A 136 11.47 -17.47 -13.55
N GLU A 137 10.48 -18.35 -13.69
CA GLU A 137 9.09 -17.95 -13.94
C GLU A 137 8.47 -17.33 -12.70
N VAL A 138 8.67 -17.95 -11.53
CA VAL A 138 8.21 -17.40 -10.24
C VAL A 138 8.77 -16.00 -10.03
N SER A 139 10.08 -15.82 -10.23
CA SER A 139 10.74 -14.52 -10.10
C SER A 139 10.21 -13.51 -11.11
N GLY A 140 9.98 -13.93 -12.36
CA GLY A 140 9.43 -13.06 -13.40
C GLY A 140 7.98 -12.63 -13.12
N ILE A 141 7.16 -13.51 -12.55
CA ILE A 141 5.79 -13.19 -12.12
C ILE A 141 5.81 -12.21 -10.96
N LEU A 142 6.59 -12.50 -9.90
CA LEU A 142 6.66 -11.63 -8.74
C LEU A 142 7.24 -10.24 -9.06
N GLN A 143 8.18 -10.15 -10.01
CA GLN A 143 8.70 -8.86 -10.48
C GLN A 143 7.66 -8.02 -11.24
N ARG A 144 6.66 -8.65 -11.87
CA ARG A 144 5.57 -7.93 -12.57
C ARG A 144 4.49 -7.44 -11.61
N ASP A 145 4.39 -8.05 -10.43
CA ASP A 145 3.42 -7.69 -9.40
C ASP A 145 3.90 -6.59 -8.44
N LEU A 146 5.20 -6.28 -8.44
CA LEU A 146 5.82 -5.16 -7.73
C LEU A 146 5.57 -3.83 -8.46
#